data_AF-A0A3D5FEP5-F1
#
_entry.id   AF-A0A3D5FEP5-F1
#
_cell.length_a   1.000
_cell.length_b   1.000
_cell.length_c   1.000
_cell.angle_alpha   90.00
_cell.angle_beta   90.00
_cell.angle_gamma   90.00
#
_symmetry.space_group_name_H-M   'P 1'
#
loop_
_entity.id
_entity.type
_entity.pdbx_description
1 polymer ?
#
loop_
_entity_poly.entity_id
_entity_poly.type
_entity_poly.pdbx_seq_one_letter_code
_entity_poly.pdbx_strand_id
1 'polypeptide(L)' 'LKIRAPAFPHLAALDEMSRGHMLADVVAIIGTLDVVFGEIDR' A
#
# COMPACT_ATOMS: atom_id res chain seq x y z
N LEU A 1 10.44 -20.47 -7.25
CA LEU A 1 10.13 -19.96 -5.88
C LEU A 1 9.02 -18.94 -5.99
N LYS A 2 7.92 -19.08 -5.24
CA LYS A 2 6.90 -18.02 -5.13
C LYS A 2 7.25 -17.16 -3.91
N ILE A 3 7.66 -15.92 -4.14
CA ILE A 3 7.99 -14.97 -3.06
C ILE A 3 6.76 -14.10 -2.83
N ARG A 4 6.29 -14.01 -1.59
CA ARG A 4 5.19 -13.11 -1.22
C ARG A 4 5.78 -11.75 -0.93
N ALA A 5 5.53 -10.77 -1.79
CA ALA A 5 5.93 -9.39 -1.53
C ALA A 5 5.19 -8.86 -0.30
N PRO A 6 5.88 -8.21 0.66
CA PRO A 6 5.27 -7.57 1.82
C PRO A 6 4.38 -6.38 1.42
N ALA A 7 4.68 -5.73 0.28
CA ALA A 7 3.91 -4.63 -0.26
C ALA A 7 2.47 -5.02 -0.68
N PHE A 8 2.24 -6.29 -1.04
CA PHE A 8 0.93 -6.78 -1.47
C PHE A 8 -0.15 -6.71 -0.36
N PRO A 9 0.07 -7.27 0.86
CA PRO A 9 -0.87 -7.09 1.97
C PRO A 9 -0.96 -5.65 2.49
N HIS A 10 0.10 -4.83 2.38
CA HIS A 10 0.02 -3.40 2.72
C HIS A 10 -0.94 -2.65 1.80
N LEU A 11 -0.90 -2.94 0.49
CA LEU A 11 -1.81 -2.35 -0.48
C LEU A 11 -3.28 -2.72 -0.20
N ALA A 12 -3.54 -3.94 0.30
CA ALA A 12 -4.87 -4.38 0.68
C ALA A 12 -5.44 -3.63 1.91
N ALA A 13 -4.58 -3.12 2.79
CA ALA A 13 -4.98 -2.33 3.95
C ALA A 13 -5.27 -0.85 3.62
N LEU A 14 -4.89 -0.38 2.43
CA LEU A 14 -5.01 1.03 2.02
C LEU A 14 -6.45 1.55 2.04
N ASP A 15 -7.42 0.71 1.63
CA ASP A 15 -8.85 1.05 1.63
C ASP A 15 -9.36 1.33 3.06
N GLU A 16 -8.97 0.49 4.01
CA GLU A 16 -9.33 0.70 5.42
C GLU A 16 -8.63 1.92 6.00
N MET A 17 -7.35 2.12 5.69
CA MET A 17 -6.56 3.23 6.21
C MET A 17 -6.95 4.60 5.65
N SER A 18 -7.55 4.66 4.45
CA SER A 18 -7.93 5.93 3.79
C SER A 18 -9.41 6.30 3.97
N ARG A 19 -10.24 5.41 4.56
CA ARG A 19 -11.64 5.71 4.87
C ARG A 19 -11.75 6.93 5.80
N GLY A 20 -12.55 7.92 5.38
CA GLY A 20 -12.77 9.15 6.16
C GLY A 20 -11.67 10.20 6.05
N HIS A 21 -10.62 9.94 5.28
CA HIS A 21 -9.53 10.88 5.01
C HIS A 21 -9.69 11.60 3.66
N MET A 22 -8.92 12.67 3.46
CA MET A 22 -8.89 13.41 2.20
C MET A 22 -7.96 12.73 1.19
N LEU A 23 -8.12 13.05 -0.10
CA LEU A 23 -7.24 12.55 -1.16
C LEU A 23 -5.76 12.86 -0.89
N ALA A 24 -5.45 14.00 -0.27
CA ALA A 24 -4.10 14.37 0.12
C ALA A 24 -3.49 13.40 1.15
N ASP A 25 -4.30 12.86 2.06
CA ASP A 25 -3.85 11.94 3.10
C ASP A 25 -3.48 10.57 2.51
N VAL A 26 -4.09 10.17 1.39
CA VAL A 26 -3.76 8.93 0.67
C VAL A 26 -2.28 8.90 0.27
N VAL A 27 -1.72 10.04 -0.14
CA VAL A 27 -0.29 10.15 -0.49
C VAL A 27 0.60 9.92 0.74
N ALA A 28 0.23 10.50 1.89
CA ALA A 28 0.95 10.31 3.14
C ALA A 28 0.87 8.87 3.66
N ILE A 29 -0.29 8.23 3.53
CA ILE A 29 -0.50 6.83 3.90
C ILE A 29 0.37 5.91 3.03
N ILE A 30 0.37 6.08 1.71
CA ILE A 30 1.20 5.27 0.80
C ILE A 30 2.69 5.45 1.12
N GLY A 31 3.15 6.68 1.36
CA GLY A 31 4.54 6.95 1.75
C GLY A 31 4.94 6.31 3.07
N THR A 32 4.01 6.21 4.03
CA THR A 32 4.26 5.57 5.34
C THR A 32 4.36 4.05 5.24
N LEU A 33 3.62 3.43 4.32
CA LEU A 33 3.62 1.98 4.11
C LEU A 33 4.83 1.45 3.31
N ASP A 34 5.67 2.36 2.79
CA ASP A 34 6.87 2.07 1.97
C ASP A 34 6.59 1.06 0.84
N VAL A 35 5.51 1.31 0.09
CA VAL A 35 5.06 0.39 -0.96
C VAL A 35 5.93 0.54 -2.21
N VAL A 36 6.66 -0.52 -2.56
CA VAL A 36 7.38 -0.63 -3.83
C VAL A 36 6.54 -1.40 -4.85
N PHE A 37 5.95 -0.69 -5.80
CA PHE A 37 5.07 -1.30 -6.82
C PHE A 37 5.74 -2.40 -7.66
N GLY A 38 7.06 -2.31 -7.89
CA GLY A 38 7.82 -3.33 -8.64
C GLY A 38 7.89 -4.70 -7.95
N GLU A 39 7.53 -4.80 -6.67
CA GLU A 39 7.39 -6.08 -5.96
C GLU A 39 5.98 -6.67 -6.06
N ILE A 40 4.96 -5.84 -6.28
CA ILE A 40 3.54 -6.23 -6.31
C ILE A 40 3.15 -6.85 -7.66
N ASP A 41 3.75 -6.38 -8.75
CA ASP A 41 3.41 -6.76 -10.13
C ASP A 41 4.07 -8.07 -10.62
N ARG A 42 4.65 -8.88 -9.71
CA ARG A 42 5.42 -10.11 -10.03
C ARG A 42 4.68 -11.41 -9.71
#